data_AF-A0A0G1YR64-F1
#
_entry.id   AF-A0A0G1YR64-F1
#
_cell.length_a   1.000
_cell.length_b   1.000
_cell.length_c   1.000
_cell.angle_alpha   90.00
_cell.angle_beta   90.00
_cell.angle_gamma   90.00
#
_symmetry.space_group_name_H-M   'P 1'
#
loop_
_entity.id
_entity.type
_entity.pdbx_description
1 polymer ?
#
loop_
_entity_poly.entity_id
_entity_poly.type
_entity_poly.pdbx_seq_one_letter_code
_entity_poly.pdbx_strand_id
1 'polypeptide(L)' 'MYGSVKVAKLINYVMERGKKDTARKIVYKVMNELKKDGDPVIILDEALDKASPSVEVSRAKCGRNVGLRSAFVG' A
#
# COMPACT_ATOMS: atom_id res chain seq x y z
N MET A 1 -8.76 9.30 19.49
CA MET A 1 -9.10 8.81 18.13
C MET A 1 -7.81 8.83 17.33
N TYR A 2 -7.35 7.72 16.74
CA TYR A 2 -6.03 7.60 16.09
C TYR A 2 -5.78 8.76 15.11
N GLY A 3 -5.06 9.79 15.56
CA GLY A 3 -4.81 11.05 14.85
C GLY A 3 -3.75 10.93 13.77
N SER A 4 -3.55 9.73 13.22
CA SER A 4 -2.52 9.48 12.22
C SER A 4 -3.08 9.79 10.83
N VAL A 5 -2.41 10.72 10.14
CA VAL A 5 -2.71 11.11 8.76
C VAL A 5 -2.75 9.89 7.83
N LYS A 6 -1.98 8.84 8.14
CA LYS A 6 -1.94 7.57 7.38
C LYS A 6 -3.31 6.87 7.39
N VAL A 7 -3.98 6.82 8.53
CA VAL A 7 -5.31 6.19 8.67
C VAL A 7 -6.37 7.00 7.93
N ALA A 8 -6.30 8.33 8.00
CA ALA A 8 -7.21 9.20 7.26
C ALA A 8 -7.05 9.03 5.74
N LYS A 9 -5.79 8.92 5.24
CA LYS A 9 -5.52 8.60 3.83
C LYS A 9 -6.05 7.23 3.44
N LEU A 10 -5.85 6.21 4.27
CA LEU A 10 -6.36 4.86 4.03
C LEU A 10 -7.89 4.86 3.89
N ILE A 11 -8.61 5.55 4.77
CA ILE A 11 -10.06 5.67 4.70
C ILE A 11 -10.48 6.34 3.38
N ASN A 12 -9.76 7.36 2.92
CA ASN A 12 -10.06 8.00 1.64
C ASN A 12 -9.80 7.07 0.44
N TYR A 13 -8.78 6.21 0.50
CA TYR A 13 -8.50 5.23 -0.56
C TYR A 13 -9.54 4.10 -0.61
N VAL A 14 -10.02 3.65 0.55
CA VAL A 14 -11.07 2.61 0.66
C VAL A 14 -12.46 3.17 0.34
N MET A 15 -12.63 4.49 0.43
CA MET A 15 -13.92 5.14 0.19
C MET A 15 -14.33 5.08 -1.28
N GLU A 16 -15.43 4.37 -1.54
CA GLU A 16 -16.06 4.30 -2.84
C GLU A 16 -17.33 5.15 -2.91
N ARG A 17 -17.54 5.86 -4.03
CA ARG A 17 -18.72 6.72 -4.29
C ARG A 17 -19.03 7.73 -3.17
N GLY A 18 -18.00 8.27 -2.52
CA GLY A 18 -18.15 9.28 -1.46
C GLY A 18 -18.73 8.74 -0.13
N LYS A 19 -18.85 7.43 0.04
CA LYS A 19 -19.42 6.82 1.25
C LYS A 19 -18.40 6.73 2.40
N LYS A 20 -18.11 7.89 3.01
CA LYS A 20 -17.10 8.00 4.07
C LYS A 20 -17.44 7.19 5.33
N ASP A 21 -18.72 7.11 5.70
CA ASP A 21 -19.17 6.35 6.88
C ASP A 21 -18.92 4.84 6.71
N THR A 22 -19.26 4.29 5.54
CA THR A 22 -19.03 2.88 5.21
C THR A 22 -17.55 2.54 5.19
N ALA A 23 -16.72 3.38 4.55
CA ALA A 23 -15.27 3.19 4.50
C ALA A 23 -14.65 3.19 5.91
N ARG A 24 -15.10 4.13 6.75
CA ARG A 24 -14.63 4.25 8.13
C ARG A 24 -14.99 3.03 8.98
N LYS A 25 -16.21 2.49 8.82
CA LYS A 25 -16.65 1.25 9.49
C LYS A 25 -15.78 0.06 9.09
N ILE A 26 -15.48 -0.09 7.80
CA ILE A 26 -14.64 -1.19 7.29
C ILE A 26 -13.23 -1.09 7.88
N VAL A 27 -12.59 0.08 7.78
CA VAL A 27 -11.21 0.28 8.29
C VAL A 27 -11.14 0.03 9.80
N TYR A 28 -12.08 0.55 10.59
CA TYR A 28 -12.07 0.29 12.03
C TYR A 28 -12.39 -1.15 12.40
N LYS A 29 -13.21 -1.85 11.60
CA LYS A 29 -13.47 -3.28 11.79
C LYS A 29 -12.17 -4.08 11.63
N VAL A 30 -11.43 -3.84 10.55
CA VAL A 30 -10.13 -4.47 10.30
C VAL A 30 -9.12 -4.11 11.41
N MET A 31 -9.06 -2.84 11.83
CA MET A 31 -8.19 -2.45 12.94
C MET A 31 -8.54 -3.15 14.27
N ASN A 32 -9.81 -3.43 14.53
CA ASN A 32 -10.22 -4.19 15.71
C ASN A 32 -9.91 -5.69 15.59
N GLU A 33 -9.91 -6.24 14.39
CA GLU A 33 -9.46 -7.62 14.15
C GLU A 33 -7.96 -7.74 14.40
N LEU A 34 -7.17 -6.81 13.85
CA LEU A 34 -5.71 -6.74 14.01
C LEU A 34 -5.24 -6.46 15.44
N LYS A 35 -6.10 -5.87 16.29
CA LYS A 35 -5.79 -5.67 17.72
C LYS A 35 -5.51 -6.97 18.48
N LYS A 36 -5.98 -8.12 17.96
CA LYS A 36 -5.71 -9.43 18.56
C LYS A 36 -4.25 -9.85 18.38
N ASP A 37 -3.63 -9.39 17.30
CA ASP A 37 -2.27 -9.74 16.90
C ASP A 37 -1.23 -8.68 17.31
N GLY A 38 -1.66 -7.47 17.69
CA GLY A 38 -0.80 -6.41 18.20
C GLY A 38 -1.35 -5.01 17.97
N ASP A 39 -0.46 -4.00 17.97
CA ASP A 39 -0.84 -2.62 17.71
C ASP A 39 -1.20 -2.41 16.21
N PRO A 40 -2.47 -2.12 15.88
CA PRO A 40 -2.93 -2.08 14.49
C PRO A 40 -2.30 -0.95 13.67
N VAL A 41 -1.78 0.09 14.32
CA VAL A 41 -1.06 1.19 13.66
C VAL A 41 0.32 0.75 13.19
N ILE A 42 1.01 -0.05 13.99
CA ILE A 42 2.35 -0.58 13.66
C ILE A 42 2.22 -1.61 12.54
N ILE A 43 1.25 -2.52 12.65
CA ILE A 43 0.95 -3.51 11.60
C ILE A 43 0.58 -2.84 10.28
N LEU A 44 -0.19 -1.74 10.33
CA LEU A 44 -0.49 -0.96 9.13
C LEU A 44 0.76 -0.33 8.52
N ASP A 45 1.68 0.20 9.33
CA ASP A 45 2.94 0.77 8.85
C ASP A 45 3.83 -0.28 8.20
N GLU A 46 4.01 -1.43 8.85
CA GLU A 46 4.76 -2.56 8.30
C GLU A 46 4.12 -3.12 7.03
N ALA A 47 2.79 -3.19 6.98
CA ALA A 47 2.07 -3.63 5.80
C ALA A 47 2.24 -2.63 4.65
N LEU A 48 2.27 -1.32 4.93
CA LEU A 48 2.54 -0.30 3.91
C LEU A 48 3.99 -0.38 3.41
N ASP A 49 4.95 -0.67 4.28
CA ASP A 49 6.35 -0.87 3.91
C ASP A 49 6.52 -2.12 3.05
N LYS A 50 5.87 -3.24 3.41
CA LYS A 50 5.87 -4.50 2.63
C LYS A 50 5.04 -4.43 1.35
N ALA A 51 3.94 -3.68 1.35
CA ALA A 51 3.10 -3.47 0.16
C ALA A 51 3.70 -2.44 -0.80
N SER A 52 4.70 -1.66 -0.34
CA SER A 52 5.50 -0.83 -1.23
C SER A 52 6.30 -1.76 -2.15
N PRO A 53 6.10 -1.67 -3.47
CA PRO A 53 6.74 -2.59 -4.38
C PRO A 53 8.26 -2.33 -4.39
N SER A 54 9.08 -3.33 -4.03
CA SER A 54 10.55 -3.27 -4.25
C SER A 54 10.94 -3.26 -5.73
N VAL A 55 9.99 -3.59 -6.61
CA VAL A 55 10.11 -3.54 -8.08
C VAL A 55 8.98 -2.69 -8.61
N GLU A 56 9.30 -1.50 -9.13
CA GLU A 56 8.38 -0.62 -9.84
C GLU A 56 7.49 -1.42 -10.81
N VAL A 57 6.20 -1.55 -10.51
CA VAL A 57 5.20 -1.84 -11.54
C VAL A 57 4.82 -0.54 -12.25
N SER A 58 5.81 0.02 -12.94
CA SER A 58 5.53 0.79 -14.16
C SER A 58 4.84 -0.15 -15.15
N ARG A 59 3.81 0.33 -15.84
CA ARG A 59 3.11 -0.39 -16.93
C ARG A 59 4.12 -1.19 -17.77
N ALA A 60 4.07 -2.52 -17.68
CA ALA A 60 4.93 -3.38 -18.47
C ALA A 60 4.69 -3.13 -19.96
N LYS A 61 5.70 -2.68 -20.71
CA LYS A 61 5.73 -2.88 -22.17
C LYS A 61 6.35 -4.25 -22.42
N CYS A 62 5.47 -5.21 -22.70
CA CYS A 62 5.83 -6.50 -23.27
C CYS A 62 6.63 -6.24 -24.55
N GLY A 63 7.90 -6.63 -24.54
CA GLY A 63 8.81 -6.44 -25.66
C GLY A 63 10.04 -7.29 -25.41
N ARG A 64 9.95 -8.57 -25.77
CA ARG A 64 11.14 -9.39 -26.00
C ARG A 64 12.06 -8.60 -26.93
N ASN A 65 13.24 -8.20 -26.46
CA ASN A 65 14.38 -8.23 -27.35
C ASN A 65 15.69 -8.43 -26.59
N VAL A 66 16.38 -9.41 -27.16
CA VAL A 66 17.71 -9.95 -26.89
C VAL A 66 18.79 -8.87 -26.88
N GLY A 67 19.90 -9.23 -26.22
CA GLY A 67 20.94 -8.33 -25.78
C GLY A 67 21.60 -7.49 -26.86
N LEU A 68 22.20 -6.40 -26.39
CA LEU A 68 23.39 -5.84 -27.00
C LEU A 68 24.40 -5.59 -25.90
N ARG A 69 25.48 -6.37 -25.96
CA ARG A 69 26.78 -6.03 -25.40
C ARG A 69 27.15 -4.59 -25.80
N SER A 70 27.67 -3.84 -24.84
CA SER A 70 28.70 -2.80 -25.07
C SER A 70 29.43 -2.69 -23.73
N ALA A 71 30.65 -3.19 -23.53
CA ALA A 71 31.91 -2.73 -24.12
C ALA A 71 32.05 -1.20 -24.06
N PHE A 72 32.67 -0.70 -22.99
CA PHE A 72 33.51 0.51 -22.93
C PHE A 72 34.12 0.57 -21.51
N VAL A 73 35.34 0.05 -21.29
CA VAL A 73 36.63 0.76 -21.38
C VAL A 73 36.66 2.03 -20.53
N GLY A 74 37.49 2.00 -19.50
CA GLY A 74 37.86 3.09 -18.59
C GLY A 74 38.68 2.53 -17.44
#